data_AF-A0A2H6JBD6-F1
#
_entry.id   AF-A0A2H6JBD6-F1
#
_cell.length_a   1.000
_cell.length_b   1.000
_cell.length_c   1.000
_cell.angle_alpha   90.00
_cell.angle_beta   90.00
_cell.angle_gamma   90.00
#
_symmetry.space_group_name_H-M   'P 1'
#
loop_
_entity.id
_entity.type
_entity.pdbx_description
1 polymer ?
#
loop_
_entity_poly.entity_id
_entity_poly.type
_entity_poly.pdbx_seq_one_letter_code
_entity_poly.pdbx_strand_id
1 'polypeptide(L)'
;MKHIKILAALLALSCLPLATYAAHTMSNRQAKALMAAAFRHTDPSALSRLIKAARAGDPVAENWLGAYYDANEVGSKAAYWYRKAAEQGVARKKTNLWNTPAVKEQAGGPLKLFGVDLKGITRDRLEPVLTKAGLTPHNGHVGAKWRFDEYDVNGRLKGASELAVGYTSDNRFAFAEYTFPSVMDPAQVRRIIDMVKTKYGPPSSVNGPYGLGSVTAYWNVGRGMRVEVKRDWPDTTTYLDLIDIKAYAAMKRSMAEQKAKQKAGRAKEQNNAF
;
A
#
# COMPACT_ATOMS: atom_id res chain seq x y z
N MET A 1 -31.10 -71.28 35.70
CA MET A 1 -32.52 -70.89 35.61
C MET A 1 -32.74 -69.61 36.41
N LYS A 2 -33.53 -68.69 35.84
CA LYS A 2 -34.17 -67.48 36.45
C LYS A 2 -33.42 -66.13 36.42
N HIS A 3 -33.40 -65.52 35.24
CA HIS A 3 -34.08 -64.28 34.82
C HIS A 3 -34.67 -63.25 35.83
N ILE A 4 -34.50 -61.96 35.44
CA ILE A 4 -35.36 -60.74 35.61
C ILE A 4 -35.09 -59.92 36.92
N LYS A 5 -34.71 -58.61 36.92
CA LYS A 5 -35.38 -57.40 36.37
C LYS A 5 -34.44 -56.21 36.03
N ILE A 6 -34.94 -55.42 35.08
CA ILE A 6 -34.55 -54.08 34.60
C ILE A 6 -34.74 -52.99 35.68
N LEU A 7 -33.89 -51.94 35.70
CA LEU A 7 -34.31 -50.55 35.97
C LEU A 7 -33.26 -49.55 35.44
N ALA A 8 -33.71 -48.31 35.22
CA ALA A 8 -33.17 -47.33 34.27
C ALA A 8 -32.35 -46.20 34.90
N ALA A 9 -31.71 -45.44 33.99
CA ALA A 9 -31.31 -44.02 34.08
C ALA A 9 -30.13 -43.63 34.99
N LEU A 10 -29.09 -43.04 34.38
CA LEU A 10 -28.89 -41.58 34.40
C LEU A 10 -27.77 -41.16 33.43
N LEU A 11 -28.08 -40.24 32.52
CA LEU A 11 -27.10 -39.43 31.79
C LEU A 11 -26.33 -38.57 32.81
N ALA A 12 -25.00 -38.62 32.77
CA ALA A 12 -24.15 -37.53 33.24
C ALA A 12 -23.18 -37.15 32.11
N LEU A 13 -23.69 -36.29 31.22
CA LEU A 13 -22.91 -35.53 30.27
C LEU A 13 -22.00 -34.61 31.08
N SER A 14 -20.69 -34.90 31.14
CA SER A 14 -19.71 -34.03 31.77
C SER A 14 -19.56 -32.75 30.96
N CYS A 15 -20.44 -31.79 31.24
CA CYS A 15 -20.30 -30.41 30.80
C CYS A 15 -19.09 -29.81 31.53
N LEU A 16 -17.91 -29.91 30.91
CA LEU A 16 -16.78 -29.09 31.28
C LEU A 16 -17.20 -27.63 31.07
N PRO A 17 -17.07 -26.74 32.06
CA PRO A 17 -17.32 -25.33 31.83
C PRO A 17 -16.31 -24.85 30.79
N LEU A 18 -16.82 -24.39 29.65
CA LEU A 18 -16.08 -23.54 28.72
C LEU A 18 -15.60 -22.35 29.55
N ALA A 19 -14.33 -22.38 29.96
CA ALA A 19 -13.65 -21.21 30.48
C ALA A 19 -13.74 -20.16 29.37
N THR A 20 -14.61 -19.17 29.57
CA THR A 20 -14.67 -18.00 28.73
C THR A 20 -13.34 -17.28 28.92
N TYR A 21 -12.39 -17.54 28.02
CA TYR A 21 -11.28 -16.62 27.82
C TYR A 21 -11.92 -15.30 27.39
N ALA A 22 -12.11 -14.39 28.35
CA ALA A 22 -12.36 -13.00 28.05
C ALA A 22 -11.08 -12.50 27.35
N ALA A 23 -11.00 -12.71 26.03
CA ALA A 23 -9.96 -12.15 25.20
C ALA A 23 -9.99 -10.64 25.45
N HIS A 24 -8.88 -10.08 25.94
CA HIS A 24 -8.79 -8.65 26.17
C HIS A 24 -9.07 -7.91 24.86
N THR A 25 -10.26 -7.33 24.77
CA THR A 25 -10.67 -6.54 23.61
C THR A 25 -9.91 -5.22 23.63
N MET A 26 -9.21 -4.94 22.54
CA MET A 26 -8.51 -3.70 22.30
C MET A 26 -9.53 -2.58 22.36
N SER A 27 -9.23 -1.55 23.15
CA SER A 27 -10.11 -0.40 23.22
C SER A 27 -10.19 0.30 21.86
N ASN A 28 -11.34 0.92 21.59
CA ASN A 28 -11.51 1.75 20.39
C ASN A 28 -10.43 2.83 20.24
N ARG A 29 -9.92 3.37 21.34
CA ARG A 29 -8.83 4.36 21.33
C ARG A 29 -7.51 3.74 20.86
N GLN A 30 -7.16 2.56 21.36
CA GLN A 30 -5.94 1.85 20.99
C GLN A 30 -5.98 1.40 19.53
N ALA A 31 -7.07 0.77 19.09
CA ALA A 31 -7.21 0.30 17.71
C ALA A 31 -7.23 1.46 16.72
N LYS A 32 -7.88 2.58 17.06
CA LYS A 32 -7.82 3.83 16.29
C LYS A 32 -6.41 4.39 16.20
N ALA A 33 -5.65 4.38 17.30
CA ALA A 33 -4.28 4.86 17.31
C ALA A 33 -3.38 3.99 16.44
N LEU A 34 -3.51 2.66 16.52
CA LEU A 34 -2.77 1.72 15.67
C LEU A 34 -3.15 1.88 14.20
N MET A 35 -4.44 1.94 13.86
CA MET A 35 -4.88 2.18 12.48
C MET A 35 -4.34 3.51 11.96
N ALA A 36 -4.45 4.58 12.74
CA ALA A 36 -4.02 5.90 12.33
C ALA A 36 -2.50 6.00 12.23
N ALA A 37 -1.74 5.29 13.07
CA ALA A 37 -0.29 5.19 12.99
C ALA A 37 0.17 4.28 11.85
N ALA A 38 -0.60 3.24 11.51
CA ALA A 38 -0.40 2.43 10.32
C ALA A 38 -0.67 3.23 9.04
N PHE A 39 -1.78 3.98 9.02
CA PHE A 39 -2.25 4.76 7.89
C PHE A 39 -1.38 6.00 7.62
N ARG A 40 -1.10 6.77 8.68
CA ARG A 40 -0.14 7.89 8.66
C ARG A 40 1.28 7.44 8.79
N HIS A 41 1.51 6.13 8.84
CA HIS A 41 2.82 5.63 8.57
C HIS A 41 3.87 6.11 9.63
N THR A 42 3.43 6.22 10.89
CA THR A 42 4.21 6.75 12.02
C THR A 42 4.67 5.67 13.00
N ASP A 43 4.13 4.45 12.92
CA ASP A 43 4.56 3.30 13.71
C ASP A 43 4.58 2.04 12.79
N PRO A 44 5.77 1.51 12.42
CA PRO A 44 5.88 0.33 11.56
C PRO A 44 5.24 -0.93 12.16
N SER A 45 5.16 -1.00 13.49
CA SER A 45 4.56 -2.14 14.18
C SER A 45 3.03 -2.05 14.24
N ALA A 46 2.46 -0.87 13.99
CA ALA A 46 1.05 -0.62 14.26
C ALA A 46 0.11 -1.48 13.41
N LEU A 47 0.42 -1.64 12.12
CA LEU A 47 -0.37 -2.52 11.25
C LEU A 47 -0.26 -3.97 11.69
N SER A 48 0.93 -4.44 12.03
CA SER A 48 1.16 -5.81 12.50
C SER A 48 0.40 -6.10 13.80
N ARG A 49 0.42 -5.17 14.76
CA ARG A 49 -0.33 -5.27 16.02
C ARG A 49 -1.84 -5.28 15.78
N LEU A 50 -2.32 -4.44 14.86
CA LEU A 50 -3.73 -4.39 14.49
C LEU A 50 -4.17 -5.69 13.79
N ILE A 51 -3.35 -6.23 12.89
CA ILE A 51 -3.57 -7.53 12.23
C ILE A 51 -3.57 -8.66 13.25
N LYS A 52 -2.61 -8.69 14.18
CA LYS A 52 -2.51 -9.73 15.20
C LYS A 52 -3.77 -9.77 16.06
N ALA A 53 -4.26 -8.61 16.49
CA ALA A 53 -5.49 -8.54 17.28
C ALA A 53 -6.73 -8.93 16.46
N ALA A 54 -6.85 -8.45 15.22
CA ALA A 54 -7.97 -8.84 14.34
C ALA A 54 -7.97 -10.36 14.06
N ARG A 55 -6.80 -10.97 13.87
CA ARG A 55 -6.66 -12.43 13.72
C ARG A 55 -6.98 -13.21 14.99
N ALA A 56 -6.82 -12.60 16.16
CA ALA A 56 -7.23 -13.17 17.44
C ALA A 56 -8.74 -13.02 17.70
N GLY A 57 -9.51 -12.49 16.74
CA GLY A 57 -10.95 -12.34 16.82
C GLY A 57 -11.42 -11.06 17.51
N ASP A 58 -10.53 -10.10 17.76
CA ASP A 58 -10.90 -8.83 18.39
C ASP A 58 -11.78 -7.98 17.44
N PRO A 59 -13.07 -7.80 17.74
CA PRO A 59 -14.01 -7.18 16.81
C PRO A 59 -13.75 -5.68 16.62
N VAL A 60 -13.10 -5.03 17.59
CA VAL A 60 -12.67 -3.64 17.46
C VAL A 60 -11.49 -3.55 16.50
N ALA A 61 -10.49 -4.41 16.65
CA ALA A 61 -9.35 -4.46 15.74
C ALA A 61 -9.76 -4.85 14.31
N GLU A 62 -10.70 -5.79 14.15
CA GLU A 62 -11.28 -6.16 12.85
C GLU A 62 -11.90 -4.94 12.15
N ASN A 63 -12.76 -4.17 12.84
CA ASN A 63 -13.40 -2.98 12.29
C ASN A 63 -12.37 -1.90 11.89
N TRP A 64 -11.34 -1.67 12.72
CA TRP A 64 -10.28 -0.70 12.42
C TRP A 64 -9.32 -1.17 11.32
N LEU A 65 -9.09 -2.47 11.17
CA LEU A 65 -8.35 -3.05 10.06
C LEU A 65 -9.14 -2.94 8.75
N GLY A 66 -10.47 -3.10 8.81
CA GLY A 66 -11.37 -2.79 7.70
C GLY A 66 -11.23 -1.34 7.23
N ALA A 67 -11.21 -0.40 8.18
CA ALA A 67 -11.00 1.03 7.89
C ALA A 67 -9.61 1.30 7.27
N TYR A 68 -8.55 0.61 7.72
CA TYR A 68 -7.23 0.71 7.10
C TYR A 68 -7.25 0.28 5.62
N TYR A 69 -7.89 -0.83 5.28
CA TYR A 69 -7.96 -1.28 3.89
C TYR A 69 -8.87 -0.42 3.02
N ASP A 70 -9.98 0.05 3.56
CA ASP A 70 -10.91 0.99 2.91
C ASP A 70 -10.18 2.28 2.52
N ALA A 71 -9.37 2.79 3.46
CA ALA A 71 -8.50 3.95 3.28
C ALA A 71 -7.40 3.75 2.21
N ASN A 72 -6.95 2.52 2.01
CA ASN A 72 -5.97 2.17 0.98
C ASN A 72 -6.62 1.65 -0.31
N GLU A 73 -7.94 1.86 -0.49
CA GLU A 73 -8.71 1.45 -1.67
C GLU A 73 -8.68 -0.07 -1.94
N VAL A 74 -8.43 -0.89 -0.91
CA VAL A 74 -8.42 -2.36 -0.99
C VAL A 74 -9.79 -2.90 -0.56
N GLY A 75 -10.81 -2.65 -1.40
CA GLY A 75 -12.22 -2.87 -1.06
C GLY A 75 -12.60 -4.30 -0.65
N SER A 76 -11.99 -5.33 -1.26
CA SER A 76 -12.25 -6.74 -0.91
C SER A 76 -11.81 -7.11 0.50
N LYS A 77 -10.62 -6.65 0.92
CA LYS A 77 -10.10 -6.86 2.28
C LYS A 77 -10.91 -6.04 3.28
N ALA A 78 -11.28 -4.80 2.93
CA ALA A 78 -12.13 -3.98 3.79
C ALA A 78 -13.48 -4.66 4.07
N ALA A 79 -14.17 -5.15 3.03
CA ALA A 79 -15.46 -5.83 3.17
C ALA A 79 -15.37 -7.10 4.01
N TYR A 80 -14.29 -7.88 3.87
CA TYR A 80 -14.05 -9.07 4.69
C TYR A 80 -13.98 -8.72 6.19
N TRP A 81 -13.13 -7.75 6.56
CA TRP A 81 -12.93 -7.41 7.97
C TRP A 81 -14.13 -6.72 8.60
N TYR A 82 -14.85 -5.87 7.85
CA TYR A 82 -16.09 -5.29 8.35
C TYR A 82 -17.18 -6.33 8.61
N ARG A 83 -17.26 -7.39 7.79
CA ARG A 83 -18.22 -8.47 7.99
C ARG A 83 -17.94 -9.23 9.28
N LYS A 84 -16.66 -9.60 9.51
CA LYS A 84 -16.21 -10.28 10.73
C LYS A 84 -16.53 -9.48 11.99
N ALA A 85 -16.27 -8.17 11.96
CA ALA A 85 -16.63 -7.29 13.08
C ALA A 85 -18.15 -7.21 13.31
N ALA A 86 -18.94 -7.15 12.24
CA ALA A 86 -20.40 -7.07 12.32
C ALA A 86 -21.05 -8.36 12.85
N GLU A 87 -20.51 -9.53 12.51
CA GLU A 87 -20.93 -10.83 13.08
C GLU A 87 -20.80 -10.86 14.61
N GLN A 88 -19.88 -10.07 15.16
CA GLN A 88 -19.65 -9.92 16.60
C GLN A 88 -20.33 -8.68 17.21
N GLY A 89 -21.24 -8.04 16.47
CA GLY A 89 -22.02 -6.88 16.93
C GLY A 89 -21.30 -5.53 16.86
N VAL A 90 -20.12 -5.45 16.25
CA VAL A 90 -19.40 -4.17 16.03
C VAL A 90 -19.74 -3.62 14.65
N ALA A 91 -20.58 -2.58 14.63
CA ALA A 91 -20.97 -1.91 13.38
C ALA A 91 -19.79 -1.14 12.74
N ARG A 92 -19.77 -1.13 11.39
CA ARG A 92 -18.82 -0.34 10.59
C ARG A 92 -18.81 1.11 11.06
N LYS A 93 -17.66 1.57 11.55
CA LYS A 93 -17.49 2.99 11.92
C LYS A 93 -16.97 3.76 10.71
N LYS A 94 -17.79 4.65 10.14
CA LYS A 94 -17.27 5.68 9.22
C LYS A 94 -16.34 6.59 10.02
N THR A 95 -15.08 6.66 9.63
CA THR A 95 -14.08 7.48 10.34
C THR A 95 -13.58 8.58 9.43
N ASN A 96 -13.84 9.83 9.81
CA ASN A 96 -13.30 11.02 9.12
C ASN A 96 -11.87 11.33 9.62
N LEU A 97 -11.03 10.30 9.78
CA LEU A 97 -9.70 10.41 10.42
C LEU A 97 -8.63 11.08 9.56
N TRP A 98 -8.95 11.33 8.31
CA TRP A 98 -8.15 12.06 7.33
C TRP A 98 -7.84 13.49 7.75
N ASN A 99 -8.52 14.02 8.78
CA ASN A 99 -8.44 15.42 9.20
C ASN A 99 -7.88 15.61 10.63
N THR A 100 -6.78 14.92 10.98
CA THR A 100 -6.01 15.19 12.22
C THR A 100 -4.63 15.76 11.86
N PRO A 101 -4.11 16.76 12.61
CA PRO A 101 -2.97 17.56 12.17
C PRO A 101 -1.72 16.71 11.95
N ALA A 102 -1.01 17.03 10.87
CA ALA A 102 0.17 16.33 10.40
C ALA A 102 1.27 16.25 11.48
N VAL A 103 1.86 15.06 11.63
CA VAL A 103 3.14 14.91 12.35
C VAL A 103 4.23 15.51 11.46
N LYS A 104 5.10 16.32 12.07
CA LYS A 104 6.06 17.23 11.43
C LYS A 104 6.72 16.63 10.17
N GLU A 105 6.44 17.29 9.04
CA GLU A 105 7.17 17.20 7.77
C GLU A 105 8.69 17.17 8.07
N GLN A 106 9.40 16.15 7.60
CA GLN A 106 10.87 16.21 7.60
C GLN A 106 11.23 17.43 6.77
N ALA A 107 11.79 18.45 7.41
CA ALA A 107 12.08 19.74 6.77
C ALA A 107 12.95 19.52 5.53
N GLY A 108 12.32 19.67 4.36
CA GLY A 108 12.93 19.46 3.07
C GLY A 108 11.99 20.03 2.02
N GLY A 109 12.54 20.73 1.03
CA GLY A 109 11.76 21.24 -0.10
C GLY A 109 11.04 20.12 -0.87
N PRO A 110 10.24 20.46 -1.90
CA PRO A 110 9.62 19.46 -2.76
C PRO A 110 10.67 18.47 -3.30
N LEU A 111 10.25 17.24 -3.63
CA LEU A 111 11.15 16.27 -4.24
C LEU A 111 11.81 16.87 -5.47
N LYS A 112 13.12 16.63 -5.57
CA LYS A 112 13.93 17.07 -6.71
C LYS A 112 14.45 15.89 -7.49
N LEU A 113 14.38 16.01 -8.82
CA LEU A 113 14.98 15.09 -9.77
C LEU A 113 15.84 15.90 -10.74
N PHE A 114 17.14 15.58 -10.82
CA PHE A 114 18.13 16.36 -11.60
C PHE A 114 18.08 17.88 -11.36
N GLY A 115 17.80 18.28 -10.11
CA GLY A 115 17.80 19.68 -9.66
C GLY A 115 16.45 20.40 -9.75
N VAL A 116 15.48 19.90 -10.52
CA VAL A 116 14.16 20.55 -10.65
C VAL A 116 13.16 20.05 -9.62
N ASP A 117 12.25 20.92 -9.19
CA ASP A 117 11.14 20.57 -8.30
C ASP A 117 10.10 19.74 -9.04
N LEU A 118 9.79 18.56 -8.51
CA LEU A 118 8.80 17.66 -9.10
C LEU A 118 7.35 18.08 -8.78
N LYS A 119 7.13 18.92 -7.76
CA LYS A 119 5.78 19.29 -7.34
C LYS A 119 5.08 20.10 -8.42
N GLY A 120 4.10 19.50 -9.09
CA GLY A 120 3.26 20.17 -10.09
C GLY A 120 3.97 20.50 -11.41
N ILE A 121 5.22 20.03 -11.61
CA ILE A 121 5.92 20.17 -12.89
C ILE A 121 5.13 19.43 -13.99
N THR A 122 5.12 20.00 -15.18
CA THR A 122 4.42 19.42 -16.32
C THR A 122 5.36 18.57 -17.17
N ARG A 123 4.82 17.66 -17.98
CA ARG A 123 5.61 16.77 -18.85
C ARG A 123 6.56 17.52 -19.77
N ASP A 124 6.08 18.59 -20.41
CA ASP A 124 6.84 19.46 -21.32
C ASP A 124 8.04 20.15 -20.63
N ARG A 125 7.96 20.33 -19.30
CA ARG A 125 9.06 20.89 -18.51
C ARG A 125 10.01 19.83 -17.96
N LEU A 126 9.50 18.63 -17.67
CA LEU A 126 10.30 17.55 -17.08
C LEU A 126 11.10 16.79 -18.14
N GLU A 127 10.52 16.49 -19.30
CA GLU A 127 11.17 15.73 -20.38
C GLU A 127 12.54 16.32 -20.78
N PRO A 128 12.69 17.64 -21.08
CA PRO A 128 13.99 18.20 -21.43
C PRO A 128 15.04 18.08 -20.33
N VAL A 129 14.61 18.06 -19.06
CA VAL A 129 15.50 17.90 -17.90
C VAL A 129 16.05 16.48 -17.86
N LEU A 130 15.20 15.48 -18.11
CA LEU A 130 15.60 14.07 -18.15
C LEU A 130 16.56 13.81 -19.32
N THR A 131 16.24 14.34 -20.51
CA THR A 131 17.12 14.24 -21.68
C THR A 131 18.48 14.88 -21.42
N LYS A 132 18.52 16.09 -20.86
CA LYS A 132 19.77 16.78 -20.50
C LYS A 132 20.57 16.01 -19.43
N ALA A 133 19.90 15.29 -18.55
CA ALA A 133 20.54 14.42 -17.57
C ALA A 133 21.11 13.13 -18.17
N GLY A 134 20.88 12.86 -19.46
CA GLY A 134 21.41 11.71 -20.20
C GLY A 134 20.51 10.48 -20.17
N LEU A 135 19.23 10.65 -19.82
CA LEU A 135 18.20 9.61 -19.98
C LEU A 135 17.70 9.62 -21.42
N THR A 136 17.49 8.44 -21.99
CA THR A 136 17.00 8.27 -23.37
C THR A 136 15.64 7.58 -23.37
N PRO A 137 14.72 7.93 -24.27
CA PRO A 137 13.44 7.23 -24.38
C PRO A 137 13.62 5.72 -24.56
N HIS A 138 13.04 4.93 -23.67
CA HIS A 138 13.02 3.48 -23.78
C HIS A 138 12.02 3.09 -24.88
N ASN A 139 12.50 2.47 -25.96
CA ASN A 139 11.67 2.06 -27.12
C ASN A 139 10.76 3.18 -27.71
N GLY A 140 11.15 4.45 -27.55
CA GLY A 140 10.34 5.60 -28.02
C GLY A 140 9.05 5.84 -27.23
N HIS A 141 8.92 5.27 -26.03
CA HIS A 141 7.76 5.42 -25.15
C HIS A 141 7.78 6.76 -24.40
N VAL A 142 7.79 7.88 -25.12
CA VAL A 142 7.74 9.25 -24.55
C VAL A 142 6.71 10.12 -25.29
N GLY A 143 6.04 11.02 -24.55
CA GLY A 143 5.09 11.98 -25.08
C GLY A 143 3.61 11.54 -25.03
N ALA A 144 2.69 12.47 -25.35
CA ALA A 144 1.25 12.39 -25.07
C ALA A 144 0.52 11.10 -25.54
N LYS A 145 1.10 10.38 -26.53
CA LYS A 145 0.63 9.07 -26.99
C LYS A 145 0.71 7.99 -25.90
N TRP A 146 1.72 8.08 -25.04
CA TRP A 146 2.02 7.09 -24.03
C TRP A 146 1.53 7.53 -22.66
N ARG A 147 1.00 6.57 -21.92
CA ARG A 147 0.45 6.77 -20.58
C ARG A 147 1.54 7.13 -19.57
N PHE A 148 2.70 6.54 -19.73
CA PHE A 148 3.90 6.82 -18.97
C PHE A 148 5.00 7.14 -19.98
N ASP A 149 5.89 8.06 -19.62
CA ASP A 149 7.18 8.13 -20.29
C ASP A 149 8.07 7.03 -19.71
N GLU A 150 8.79 6.31 -20.55
CA GLU A 150 9.78 5.33 -20.12
C GLU A 150 11.15 5.75 -20.65
N TYR A 151 12.16 5.68 -19.80
CA TYR A 151 13.52 6.08 -20.13
C TYR A 151 14.53 5.02 -19.68
N ASP A 152 15.57 4.81 -20.49
CA ASP A 152 16.78 4.13 -20.06
C ASP A 152 17.60 5.06 -19.15
N VAL A 153 18.04 4.54 -18.01
CA VAL A 153 18.76 5.33 -16.99
C VAL A 153 20.21 5.60 -17.37
N ASN A 154 20.79 4.79 -18.26
CA ASN A 154 22.15 4.97 -18.80
C ASN A 154 23.22 5.21 -17.70
N GLY A 155 23.11 4.46 -16.60
CA GLY A 155 24.05 4.53 -15.48
C GLY A 155 23.97 5.80 -14.62
N ARG A 156 23.00 6.69 -14.84
CA ARG A 156 22.82 7.92 -14.05
C ARG A 156 22.38 7.65 -12.61
N LEU A 157 21.79 6.48 -12.36
CA LEU A 157 21.59 5.92 -11.04
C LEU A 157 22.13 4.49 -11.04
N LYS A 158 23.17 4.24 -10.24
CA LYS A 158 23.88 2.96 -10.22
C LYS A 158 22.92 1.81 -9.88
N GLY A 159 22.83 0.83 -10.78
CA GLY A 159 22.00 -0.36 -10.61
C GLY A 159 20.54 -0.22 -11.08
N ALA A 160 20.09 0.98 -11.42
CA ALA A 160 18.78 1.17 -12.04
C ALA A 160 18.91 1.01 -13.57
N SER A 161 17.96 0.28 -14.19
CA SER A 161 17.89 0.12 -15.64
C SER A 161 16.99 1.16 -16.29
N GLU A 162 15.81 1.36 -15.70
CA GLU A 162 14.73 2.13 -16.30
C GLU A 162 14.16 3.16 -15.32
N LEU A 163 13.59 4.23 -15.88
CA LEU A 163 12.77 5.21 -15.19
C LEU A 163 11.44 5.35 -15.92
N ALA A 164 10.35 4.96 -15.27
CA ALA A 164 8.99 5.28 -15.72
C ALA A 164 8.51 6.58 -15.07
N VAL A 165 7.90 7.48 -15.82
CA VAL A 165 7.34 8.74 -15.31
C VAL A 165 5.88 8.85 -15.71
N GLY A 166 5.00 9.01 -14.72
CA GLY A 166 3.57 9.16 -14.95
C GLY A 166 3.04 10.54 -14.60
N TYR A 167 1.96 10.88 -15.31
CA TYR A 167 1.33 12.18 -15.23
C TYR A 167 -0.18 12.04 -15.04
N THR A 168 -0.79 13.05 -14.44
CA THR A 168 -2.23 13.22 -14.41
C THR A 168 -2.78 13.58 -15.79
N SER A 169 -4.11 13.52 -15.95
CA SER A 169 -4.78 13.91 -17.20
C SER A 169 -4.61 15.38 -17.57
N ASP A 170 -4.32 16.26 -16.59
CA ASP A 170 -3.93 17.66 -16.81
C ASP A 170 -2.40 17.84 -16.96
N ASN A 171 -1.68 16.78 -17.32
CA ASN A 171 -0.27 16.77 -17.68
C ASN A 171 0.69 17.17 -16.55
N ARG A 172 0.34 16.90 -15.28
CA ARG A 172 1.20 17.16 -14.12
C ARG A 172 1.86 15.90 -13.60
N PHE A 173 3.09 16.03 -13.13
CA PHE A 173 3.84 14.95 -12.51
C PHE A 173 3.03 14.27 -11.40
N ALA A 174 2.94 12.94 -11.49
CA ALA A 174 2.27 12.10 -10.52
C ALA A 174 3.28 11.17 -9.82
N PHE A 175 4.14 10.50 -10.58
CA PHE A 175 5.20 9.66 -10.04
C PHE A 175 6.38 9.50 -11.00
N ALA A 176 7.53 9.12 -10.45
CA ALA A 176 8.66 8.54 -11.18
C ALA A 176 9.10 7.25 -10.47
N GLU A 177 9.20 6.14 -11.20
CA GLU A 177 9.57 4.81 -10.67
C GLU A 177 10.87 4.36 -11.34
N TYR A 178 11.93 4.18 -10.54
CA TYR A 178 13.16 3.53 -10.99
C TYR A 178 13.06 2.03 -10.80
N THR A 179 13.45 1.27 -11.82
CA THR A 179 13.54 -0.20 -11.77
C THR A 179 14.98 -0.63 -11.50
N PHE A 180 15.19 -1.40 -10.43
CA PHE A 180 16.46 -2.07 -10.13
C PHE A 180 16.30 -3.56 -10.38
N PRO A 181 16.66 -4.05 -11.57
CA PRO A 181 16.54 -5.47 -11.90
C PRO A 181 17.41 -6.29 -10.94
N SER A 182 16.93 -7.48 -10.59
CA SER A 182 17.62 -8.36 -9.65
C SER A 182 17.35 -9.83 -9.94
N VAL A 183 18.38 -10.65 -9.80
CA VAL A 183 18.30 -12.09 -9.96
C VAL A 183 18.69 -12.76 -8.64
N MET A 184 17.71 -13.27 -7.91
CA MET A 184 17.88 -14.01 -6.66
C MET A 184 18.71 -13.27 -5.58
N ASP A 185 18.65 -11.94 -5.54
CA ASP A 185 19.34 -11.15 -4.52
C ASP A 185 18.33 -10.46 -3.58
N PRO A 186 17.90 -11.14 -2.50
CA PRO A 186 16.99 -10.53 -1.54
C PRO A 186 17.63 -9.37 -0.75
N ALA A 187 18.96 -9.19 -0.77
CA ALA A 187 19.61 -8.10 -0.06
C ALA A 187 19.58 -6.77 -0.85
N GLN A 188 19.23 -6.79 -2.15
CA GLN A 188 19.20 -5.59 -3.00
C GLN A 188 18.30 -4.49 -2.42
N VAL A 189 17.10 -4.84 -1.95
CA VAL A 189 16.15 -3.88 -1.37
C VAL A 189 16.74 -3.14 -0.17
N ARG A 190 17.53 -3.83 0.67
CA ARG A 190 18.21 -3.19 1.81
C ARG A 190 19.25 -2.17 1.33
N ARG A 191 20.06 -2.51 0.32
CA ARG A 191 21.08 -1.61 -0.23
C ARG A 191 20.45 -0.36 -0.84
N ILE A 192 19.31 -0.50 -1.51
CA ILE A 192 18.56 0.62 -2.08
C ILE A 192 17.94 1.47 -0.96
N ILE A 193 17.38 0.87 0.09
CA ILE A 193 16.91 1.61 1.28
C ILE A 193 18.05 2.41 1.92
N ASP A 194 19.23 1.81 2.08
CA ASP A 194 20.40 2.48 2.65
C ASP A 194 20.88 3.63 1.76
N MET A 195 20.87 3.45 0.44
CA MET A 195 21.14 4.53 -0.52
C MET A 195 20.14 5.69 -0.34
N VAL A 196 18.83 5.41 -0.30
CA VAL A 196 17.80 6.46 -0.13
C VAL A 196 17.92 7.13 1.23
N LYS A 197 18.27 6.37 2.27
CA LYS A 197 18.51 6.86 3.62
C LYS A 197 19.64 7.89 3.69
N THR A 198 20.68 7.77 2.86
CA THR A 198 21.77 8.78 2.81
C THR A 198 21.27 10.16 2.36
N LYS A 199 20.23 10.20 1.53
CA LYS A 199 19.68 11.45 0.97
C LYS A 199 18.53 12.03 1.80
N TYR A 200 17.64 11.18 2.30
CA TYR A 200 16.41 11.63 2.98
C TYR A 200 16.39 11.33 4.48
N GLY A 201 17.49 10.82 5.05
CA GLY A 201 17.54 10.37 6.44
C GLY A 201 16.83 9.03 6.64
N PRO A 202 16.60 8.61 7.90
CA PRO A 202 15.95 7.32 8.17
C PRO A 202 14.53 7.27 7.56
N PRO A 203 14.10 6.11 7.04
CA PRO A 203 12.74 5.94 6.53
C PRO A 203 11.72 6.23 7.61
N SER A 204 10.61 6.84 7.20
CA SER A 204 9.45 7.04 8.06
C SER A 204 8.85 5.69 8.50
N SER A 205 8.95 4.65 7.65
CA SER A 205 8.90 3.27 8.13
C SER A 205 9.49 2.25 7.16
N VAL A 206 9.69 1.03 7.65
CA VAL A 206 9.98 -0.16 6.87
C VAL A 206 9.03 -1.28 7.31
N ASN A 207 8.46 -2.00 6.35
CA ASN A 207 7.66 -3.20 6.54
C ASN A 207 8.27 -4.36 5.73
N GLY A 208 8.18 -5.56 6.27
CA GLY A 208 8.63 -6.78 5.61
C GLY A 208 10.06 -7.20 5.99
N PRO A 209 10.37 -8.51 5.97
CA PRO A 209 11.72 -9.01 6.22
C PRO A 209 12.61 -8.79 4.99
N TYR A 210 13.78 -8.19 5.18
CA TYR A 210 14.74 -8.03 4.07
C TYR A 210 15.13 -9.36 3.41
N GLY A 211 15.32 -10.42 4.19
CA GLY A 211 15.77 -11.72 3.69
C GLY A 211 14.70 -12.56 2.98
N LEU A 212 13.39 -12.27 3.17
CA LEU A 212 12.32 -13.13 2.63
C LEU A 212 10.98 -12.38 2.56
N GLY A 213 10.27 -12.47 1.43
CA GLY A 213 8.92 -11.91 1.24
C GLY A 213 8.90 -10.47 0.72
N SER A 214 7.73 -9.83 0.70
CA SER A 214 7.65 -8.43 0.25
C SER A 214 8.30 -7.47 1.26
N VAL A 215 8.89 -6.38 0.76
CA VAL A 215 9.46 -5.30 1.57
C VAL A 215 8.96 -3.97 1.04
N THR A 216 8.60 -3.06 1.94
CA THR A 216 8.27 -1.68 1.60
C THR A 216 8.88 -0.73 2.62
N ALA A 217 9.62 0.27 2.16
CA ALA A 217 10.09 1.38 2.97
C ALA A 217 9.59 2.69 2.36
N TYR A 218 9.31 3.71 3.18
CA TYR A 218 8.94 5.02 2.65
C TYR A 218 9.46 6.17 3.49
N TRP A 219 9.49 7.33 2.85
CA TRP A 219 9.81 8.63 3.43
C TRP A 219 8.68 9.60 3.08
N ASN A 220 8.07 10.20 4.10
CA ASN A 220 7.22 11.36 3.88
C ASN A 220 8.13 12.58 3.71
N VAL A 221 8.03 13.20 2.55
CA VAL A 221 8.86 14.35 2.15
C VAL A 221 7.96 15.54 1.87
N GLY A 222 8.56 16.72 1.74
CA GLY A 222 7.82 17.98 1.79
C GLY A 222 6.70 18.13 0.75
N ARG A 223 5.69 18.94 1.09
CA ARG A 223 4.54 19.31 0.23
C ARG A 223 3.67 18.12 -0.24
N GLY A 224 3.51 17.14 0.63
CA GLY A 224 2.65 15.97 0.38
C GLY A 224 3.21 15.05 -0.70
N MET A 225 4.53 14.91 -0.73
CA MET A 225 5.24 13.99 -1.61
C MET A 225 5.79 12.81 -0.80
N ARG A 226 6.14 11.72 -1.47
CA ARG A 226 6.65 10.49 -0.85
C ARG A 226 7.79 9.90 -1.68
N VAL A 227 8.78 9.35 -0.99
CA VAL A 227 9.69 8.37 -1.58
C VAL A 227 9.30 6.99 -1.08
N GLU A 228 9.24 6.00 -1.96
CA GLU A 228 8.92 4.61 -1.61
C GLU A 228 9.95 3.67 -2.23
N VAL A 229 10.43 2.70 -1.46
CA VAL A 229 11.25 1.59 -1.96
C VAL A 229 10.47 0.33 -1.71
N LYS A 230 10.19 -0.45 -2.76
CA LYS A 230 9.38 -1.66 -2.67
C LYS A 230 10.02 -2.82 -3.42
N ARG A 231 9.88 -4.02 -2.87
CA ARG A 231 10.20 -5.29 -3.50
C ARG A 231 9.03 -6.24 -3.26
N ASP A 232 8.49 -6.80 -4.33
CA ASP A 232 7.46 -7.84 -4.23
C ASP A 232 8.09 -9.23 -3.99
N TRP A 233 7.32 -10.30 -4.16
CA TRP A 233 7.77 -11.68 -4.02
C TRP A 233 6.91 -12.55 -4.95
N PRO A 234 7.45 -13.47 -5.80
CA PRO A 234 8.80 -14.03 -5.82
C PRO A 234 9.93 -13.19 -6.45
N ASP A 235 9.63 -11.99 -6.95
CA ASP A 235 10.62 -11.17 -7.65
C ASP A 235 11.55 -10.44 -6.67
N THR A 236 12.85 -10.46 -6.94
CA THR A 236 13.82 -9.69 -6.14
C THR A 236 14.06 -8.28 -6.68
N THR A 237 13.50 -7.96 -7.86
CA THR A 237 13.51 -6.63 -8.46
C THR A 237 12.95 -5.62 -7.47
N THR A 238 13.72 -4.55 -7.27
CA THR A 238 13.35 -3.48 -6.36
C THR A 238 12.97 -2.24 -7.15
N TYR A 239 11.95 -1.53 -6.68
CA TYR A 239 11.48 -0.29 -7.27
C TYR A 239 11.68 0.86 -6.30
N LEU A 240 12.06 2.02 -6.83
CA LEU A 240 12.18 3.28 -6.08
C LEU A 240 11.24 4.31 -6.72
N ASP A 241 10.23 4.70 -5.97
CA ASP A 241 9.20 5.63 -6.43
C ASP A 241 9.40 7.00 -5.80
N LEU A 242 9.28 8.04 -6.61
CA LEU A 242 9.12 9.45 -6.22
C LEU A 242 7.67 9.83 -6.54
N ILE A 243 6.87 10.20 -5.55
CA ILE A 243 5.41 10.27 -5.69
C ILE A 243 4.89 11.63 -5.23
N ASP A 244 4.06 12.29 -6.03
CA ASP A 244 3.11 13.29 -5.53
C ASP A 244 1.82 12.58 -5.12
N ILE A 245 1.56 12.49 -3.80
CA ILE A 245 0.50 11.64 -3.26
C ILE A 245 -0.87 11.98 -3.85
N LYS A 246 -1.17 13.27 -4.02
CA LYS A 246 -2.48 13.70 -4.53
C LYS A 246 -2.60 13.47 -6.03
N ALA A 247 -1.57 13.84 -6.79
CA ALA A 247 -1.56 13.68 -8.24
C ALA A 247 -1.57 12.19 -8.63
N TYR A 248 -0.80 11.35 -7.94
CA TYR A 248 -0.80 9.90 -8.15
C TYR A 248 -2.16 9.26 -7.84
N ALA A 249 -2.83 9.66 -6.77
CA ALA A 249 -4.18 9.20 -6.48
C ALA A 249 -5.18 9.62 -7.58
N ALA A 250 -5.11 10.87 -8.06
CA ALA A 250 -5.96 11.36 -9.14
C ALA A 250 -5.73 10.59 -10.45
N MET A 251 -4.47 10.36 -10.79
CA MET A 251 -4.08 9.55 -11.94
C MET A 251 -4.69 8.14 -11.84
N LYS A 252 -4.45 7.41 -10.73
CA LYS A 252 -5.00 6.05 -10.52
C LYS A 252 -6.53 5.98 -10.66
N ARG A 253 -7.27 6.99 -10.16
CA ARG A 253 -8.73 7.04 -10.32
C ARG A 253 -9.13 7.17 -11.79
N SER A 254 -8.53 8.10 -12.52
CA SER A 254 -8.73 8.25 -13.96
C SER A 254 -8.41 6.93 -14.70
N MET A 255 -7.35 6.23 -14.28
CA MET A 255 -6.99 4.93 -14.85
C MET A 255 -8.08 3.87 -14.66
N ALA A 256 -8.63 3.78 -13.45
CA ALA A 256 -9.67 2.82 -13.11
C ALA A 256 -10.98 3.13 -13.87
N GLU A 257 -11.36 4.40 -13.97
CA GLU A 257 -12.54 4.84 -14.72
C GLU A 257 -12.44 4.51 -16.21
N GLN A 258 -11.28 4.74 -16.84
CA GLN A 258 -11.05 4.38 -18.24
C GLN A 258 -11.16 2.86 -18.46
N LYS A 259 -10.54 2.06 -17.58
CA LYS A 259 -10.59 0.60 -17.65
C LYS A 259 -12.04 0.09 -17.49
N ALA A 260 -12.82 0.70 -16.60
CA ALA A 260 -14.23 0.38 -16.41
C ALA A 260 -15.06 0.72 -17.66
N LYS A 261 -14.84 1.90 -18.27
CA LYS A 261 -15.50 2.31 -19.52
C LYS A 261 -15.18 1.36 -20.69
N GLN A 262 -13.90 0.98 -20.84
CA GLN A 262 -13.48 0.02 -21.87
C GLN A 262 -14.13 -1.35 -21.68
N LYS A 263 -14.20 -1.83 -20.43
CA LYS A 263 -14.87 -3.11 -20.11
C LYS A 263 -16.37 -3.05 -20.43
N ALA A 264 -17.03 -1.94 -20.10
CA ALA A 264 -18.45 -1.75 -20.39
C ALA A 264 -18.74 -1.65 -21.90
N GLY A 265 -17.87 -0.98 -22.66
CA GLY A 265 -17.94 -0.91 -24.13
C GLY A 265 -17.85 -2.30 -24.77
N ARG A 266 -16.81 -3.07 -24.41
CA ARG A 266 -16.62 -4.44 -24.90
C ARG A 266 -17.80 -5.36 -24.56
N ALA A 267 -18.38 -5.22 -23.37
CA ALA A 267 -19.55 -6.00 -22.98
C ALA A 267 -20.79 -5.63 -23.81
N LYS A 268 -20.97 -4.36 -24.17
CA LYS A 268 -22.06 -3.92 -25.07
C LYS A 268 -21.86 -4.40 -26.51
N GLU A 269 -20.62 -4.34 -27.02
CA GLU A 269 -20.27 -4.85 -28.35
C GLU A 269 -20.51 -6.37 -28.44
N GLN A 270 -20.13 -7.12 -27.40
CA GLN A 270 -20.40 -8.56 -27.33
C GLN A 270 -21.90 -8.87 -27.24
N ASN A 271 -22.67 -8.11 -26.48
CA ASN A 271 -24.12 -8.30 -26.39
C ASN A 271 -24.86 -7.93 -27.70
N ASN A 272 -24.30 -7.04 -28.52
CA ASN A 272 -24.88 -6.70 -29.83
C ASN A 272 -24.45 -7.67 -30.95
N ALA A 273 -23.54 -8.61 -30.66
CA ALA A 273 -23.05 -9.61 -31.59
C ALA A 273 -23.77 -10.98 -31.48
N PHE A 274 -24.73 -11.09 -30.56
CA PHE A 274 -25.66 -12.21 -30.40
C PHE A 274 -27.09 -11.74 -30.65
#